data_AF-A0A2J0LDM3-F1
#
_entry.id   AF-A0A2J0LDM3-F1
#
_cell.length_a   1.000
_cell.length_b   1.000
_cell.length_c   1.000
_cell.angle_alpha   90.00
_cell.angle_beta   90.00
_cell.angle_gamma   90.00
#
_symmetry.space_group_name_H-M   'P 1'
#
loop_
_entity.id
_entity.type
_entity.pdbx_description
1 polymer ?
#
loop_
_entity_poly.entity_id
_entity_poly.type
_entity_poly.pdbx_seq_one_letter_code
_entity_poly.pdbx_strand_id
1 'polypeptide(L)' 'MQVFTIYRTQKLPVPLSQAWEFFSDPHNLKDITPVDLGLQIKTAPKEKMYDGMIIT' A
#
# COMPACT_ATOMS: atom_id res chain seq x y z
N MET A 1 -14.65 -19.49 16.99
CA MET A 1 -14.37 -18.75 15.74
C MET A 1 -13.13 -19.38 15.09
N GLN A 2 -13.18 -19.71 13.80
CA GLN A 2 -11.99 -20.08 13.05
C GLN A 2 -11.44 -18.82 12.37
N VAL A 3 -10.14 -18.57 12.52
CA VAL A 3 -9.44 -17.48 11.84
C VAL A 3 -8.90 -18.03 10.53
N PHE A 4 -9.30 -17.44 9.41
CA PHE A 4 -8.79 -17.80 8.09
C PHE A 4 -7.71 -16.81 7.67
N THR A 5 -6.53 -17.34 7.34
CA THR A 5 -5.36 -16.54 6.95
C THR A 5 -5.00 -16.85 5.50
N ILE A 6 -4.83 -15.81 4.69
CA ILE A 6 -4.32 -15.93 3.32
C ILE A 6 -2.85 -15.54 3.34
N TYR A 7 -1.97 -16.40 2.83
CA TYR A 7 -0.55 -16.13 2.68
C TYR A 7 -0.16 -16.13 1.19
N ARG A 8 0.59 -15.12 0.75
CA ARG A 8 1.07 -15.00 -0.62
C ARG A 8 2.45 -14.33 -0.65
N THR A 9 3.31 -14.83 -1.53
CA THR A 9 4.62 -14.23 -1.82
C THR A 9 4.69 -13.86 -3.30
N GLN A 10 5.28 -12.71 -3.63
CA GLN A 10 5.55 -12.27 -5.00
C GLN A 10 7.00 -11.84 -5.14
N LYS A 11 7.64 -12.18 -6.27
CA LYS A 11 8.98 -11.72 -6.62
C LYS A 11 8.87 -10.59 -7.63
N LEU A 12 9.36 -9.41 -7.25
CA LEU A 12 9.39 -8.24 -8.12
C LEU A 12 10.79 -8.09 -8.76
N PRO A 13 10.92 -7.81 -10.07
CA PRO A 13 12.21 -7.62 -10.72
C PRO A 13 12.77 -6.19 -10.50
N VAL A 14 12.76 -5.71 -9.26
CA VAL A 14 13.24 -4.37 -8.88
C VAL A 14 14.08 -4.42 -7.60
N PRO A 15 14.98 -3.46 -7.37
CA PRO A 15 15.67 -3.31 -6.09
C PRO A 15 14.68 -3.06 -4.94
N LEU A 16 15.03 -3.53 -3.74
CA LEU A 16 14.21 -3.34 -2.54
C LEU A 16 13.92 -1.87 -2.23
N SER A 17 14.92 -0.99 -2.43
CA SER A 17 14.78 0.46 -2.22
C SER A 17 13.71 1.07 -3.13
N GLN A 18 13.68 0.66 -4.40
CA GLN A 18 12.69 1.13 -5.36
C GLN A 18 11.28 0.63 -5.00
N ALA A 19 11.16 -0.63 -4.58
CA ALA A 19 9.89 -1.16 -4.10
C ALA A 19 9.41 -0.38 -2.86
N TRP A 20 10.29 -0.12 -1.90
CA TRP A 20 9.94 0.61 -0.68
C TRP A 20 9.52 2.05 -0.98
N GLU A 21 10.20 2.74 -1.88
CA GLU A 21 9.82 4.08 -2.32
C GLU A 21 8.42 4.12 -2.93
N PHE A 22 8.06 3.10 -3.72
CA PHE A 22 6.72 2.98 -4.29
C PHE A 22 5.65 2.74 -3.21
N PHE A 23 5.87 1.78 -2.30
CA PHE A 23 4.89 1.42 -1.26
C PHE A 23 4.77 2.45 -0.13
N SER A 24 5.76 3.32 0.06
CA SER A 24 5.74 4.39 1.06
C SER A 24 5.18 5.72 0.53
N ASP A 25 4.72 5.77 -0.72
CA ASP A 25 4.05 6.94 -1.28
C ASP A 25 2.53 6.76 -1.20
N PRO A 26 1.80 7.64 -0.49
CA PRO A 26 0.36 7.51 -0.31
C PRO A 26 -0.42 7.61 -1.62
N HIS A 27 0.15 8.25 -2.65
CA HIS A 27 -0.49 8.39 -3.96
C HIS A 27 -0.59 7.05 -4.71
N ASN A 28 0.31 6.10 -4.43
CA ASN A 28 0.34 4.78 -5.07
C ASN A 28 -0.65 3.79 -4.44
N LEU A 29 -1.28 4.13 -3.31
CA LEU A 29 -2.23 3.23 -2.63
C LEU A 29 -3.40 2.84 -3.53
N LYS A 30 -3.83 3.76 -4.40
CA LYS A 30 -4.89 3.49 -5.39
C LYS A 30 -4.49 2.42 -6.41
N ASP A 31 -3.22 2.38 -6.81
CA ASP A 31 -2.73 1.46 -7.85
C ASP A 31 -2.51 0.04 -7.31
N ILE A 32 -2.20 -0.10 -6.01
CA ILE A 32 -2.03 -1.39 -5.35
C ILE A 32 -3.32 -1.95 -4.76
N THR A 33 -4.39 -1.17 -4.75
CA THR A 33 -5.68 -1.58 -4.19
C THR A 33 -6.63 -1.94 -5.33
N PRO A 34 -7.25 -3.13 -5.33
CA PRO A 34 -8.27 -3.49 -6.30
C PRO A 34 -9.38 -2.43 -6.40
N VAL A 35 -9.74 -2.09 -7.64
CA VAL A 35 -10.70 -1.00 -7.94
C VAL A 35 -12.09 -1.23 -7.33
N ASP A 36 -12.48 -2.48 -7.17
CA ASP A 36 -13.74 -2.93 -6.57
C ASP A 36 -13.83 -2.64 -5.07
N LEU A 37 -12.69 -2.41 -4.39
CA LEU A 37 -12.68 -1.96 -2.99
C LEU A 37 -12.99 -0.46 -2.83
N GLY A 38 -12.99 0.30 -3.93
CA GLY A 38 -13.44 1.70 -3.92
C GLY A 38 -12.57 2.65 -3.09
N LEU A 39 -11.25 2.40 -3.01
CA LEU A 39 -10.33 3.27 -2.26
C LEU A 39 -10.36 4.71 -2.80
N GLN A 40 -10.66 5.66 -1.93
CA GLN A 40 -10.63 7.09 -2.21
C GLN A 40 -9.76 7.80 -1.18
N ILE A 41 -8.66 8.42 -1.63
CA ILE A 41 -7.81 9.24 -0.79
C ILE A 41 -8.44 10.64 -0.71
N LYS A 42 -8.89 11.06 0.48
CA LYS A 42 -9.48 12.40 0.67
C LYS A 42 -8.41 13.42 1.01
N THR A 43 -7.39 13.01 1.78
CA THR A 43 -6.26 13.86 2.15
C THR A 43 -4.97 13.13 1.83
N ALA A 44 -4.28 13.56 0.78
CA ALA A 44 -2.95 13.05 0.47
C ALA A 44 -1.88 13.86 1.25
N PRO A 45 -1.07 13.21 2.10
CA PRO A 45 0.10 13.85 2.68
C PRO A 45 1.08 14.28 1.59
N LYS A 46 1.75 15.42 1.80
CA LYS A 46 2.88 15.82 0.93
C LYS A 46 4.17 15.04 1.24
N GLU A 47 4.18 14.33 2.37
CA GLU A 47 5.36 13.65 2.91
C GLU A 47 5.26 12.13 2.70
N LYS A 48 6.42 11.46 2.72
CA LYS A 48 6.50 9.99 2.65
C LYS A 48 5.72 9.39 3.83
N MET A 49 5.02 8.29 3.58
CA MET A 49 4.36 7.52 4.63
C MET A 49 5.39 7.01 5.63
N TYR A 50 4.97 6.95 6.89
CA TYR A 50 5.72 6.35 7.98
C TYR A 50 4.87 5.28 8.67
N ASP A 51 5.52 4.41 9.42
CA ASP A 51 4.87 3.29 10.09
C ASP A 51 3.80 3.77 11.07
N GLY A 52 2.59 3.22 10.96
CA GLY A 52 1.45 3.59 11.80
C GLY A 52 0.69 4.85 11.36
N MET A 53 1.04 5.43 10.21
CA MET A 53 0.29 6.55 9.63
C MET A 53 -1.14 6.14 9.25
N ILE A 54 -2.12 6.96 9.65
CA ILE A 54 -3.52 6.82 9.23
C ILE A 54 -3.80 7.82 8.10
N ILE A 55 -4.28 7.31 6.97
CA ILE A 55 -4.70 8.09 5.80
C ILE A 55 -6.23 8.05 5.71
N THR A 56 -6.86 9.16 5.35
CA THR A 56 -8.32 9.32 5.28
C THR A 56 -8.81 9.83 3.93
#